data_AF-A0A950Q576-F1
#
_entry.id   AF-A0A950Q576-F1
#
_cell.length_a   1.000
_cell.length_b   1.000
_cell.length_c   1.000
_cell.angle_alpha   90.00
_cell.angle_beta   90.00
_cell.angle_gamma   90.00
#
_symmetry.space_group_name_H-M   'P 1'
#
loop_
_entity.id
_entity.type
_entity.pdbx_description
1 polymer ?
#
loop_
_entity_poly.entity_id
_entity_poly.type
_entity_poly.pdbx_seq_one_letter_code
_entity_poly.pdbx_strand_id
1 'polypeptide(L)'
;ERLRTARAQLIEQGANILAPCTHANACPMSDTDWCHFTQRLPRSRDHMQTKGANVPYEDERYAYIAVGKTHRSAHEGRARILAPPRETKPAIEFKLCTPTGLEMRTAAKRDKAAFAQVRKADWGDVV
;
A
#
# COMPACT_ATOMS: atom_id res chain seq x y z
N GLU A 1 -1.06 -7.24 12.96
CA GLU A 1 -2.13 -7.49 13.94
C GLU A 1 -2.69 -6.20 14.57
N ARG A 2 -1.95 -5.49 15.44
CA ARG A 2 -2.43 -4.29 16.17
C ARG A 2 -3.22 -3.25 15.33
N LEU A 3 -2.67 -2.84 14.18
CA LEU A 3 -3.32 -1.86 13.30
C LEU A 3 -4.63 -2.39 12.68
N ARG A 4 -4.72 -3.70 12.37
CA ARG A 4 -5.96 -4.30 11.85
C ARG A 4 -7.04 -4.34 12.92
N THR A 5 -6.67 -4.65 14.15
CA THR A 5 -7.59 -4.62 15.30
C THR A 5 -8.12 -3.22 15.55
N ALA A 6 -7.23 -2.22 15.61
CA ALA A 6 -7.63 -0.82 15.76
C ALA A 6 -8.54 -0.35 14.61
N ARG A 7 -8.22 -0.74 13.37
CA ARG A 7 -9.08 -0.48 12.21
C ARG A 7 -10.49 -1.05 12.39
N ALA A 8 -10.61 -2.31 12.81
CA ALA A 8 -11.90 -2.96 13.00
C ALA A 8 -12.73 -2.24 14.08
N GLN A 9 -12.12 -1.93 15.22
CA GLN A 9 -12.77 -1.21 16.32
C GLN A 9 -13.25 0.18 15.90
N LEU A 10 -12.44 0.94 15.16
CA LEU A 10 -12.82 2.27 14.68
C LEU A 10 -13.99 2.22 13.70
N ILE A 11 -14.02 1.23 12.81
CA ILE A 11 -15.13 1.03 11.87
C ILE A 11 -16.42 0.68 12.63
N GLU A 12 -16.33 -0.21 13.63
CA GLU A 12 -17.46 -0.58 14.49
C GLU A 12 -18.03 0.63 15.26
N GLN A 13 -17.16 1.57 15.64
CA GLN A 13 -17.54 2.85 16.24
C GLN A 13 -18.06 3.89 15.24
N GLY A 14 -18.21 3.53 13.96
CA GLY A 14 -18.76 4.39 12.91
C GLY A 14 -17.74 5.34 12.25
N ALA A 15 -16.44 5.11 12.44
CA ALA A 15 -15.42 5.92 11.78
C ALA A 15 -15.36 5.61 10.27
N ASN A 16 -15.27 6.67 9.45
CA ASN A 16 -15.03 6.53 8.02
C ASN A 16 -13.53 6.34 7.77
N ILE A 17 -13.17 5.37 6.94
CA ILE A 17 -11.79 5.19 6.51
C ILE A 17 -11.45 6.22 5.44
N LEU A 18 -10.43 7.03 5.69
CA LEU A 18 -9.93 8.03 4.75
C LEU A 18 -8.73 7.50 3.94
N ALA A 19 -7.80 6.83 4.62
CA ALA A 19 -6.62 6.22 4.03
C ALA A 19 -5.99 5.17 4.98
N PRO A 20 -5.07 4.32 4.52
CA PRO A 20 -4.81 4.00 3.11
C PRO A 20 -5.82 2.99 2.56
N CYS A 21 -6.61 2.32 3.41
CA CYS A 21 -7.62 1.37 2.95
C CYS A 21 -8.74 2.09 2.18
N THR A 22 -9.21 1.48 1.10
CA THR A 22 -10.25 2.03 0.22
C THR A 22 -11.64 1.45 0.50
N HIS A 23 -11.79 0.61 1.52
CA HIS A 23 -13.06 0.01 1.90
C HIS A 23 -13.10 -0.24 3.41
N ALA A 24 -14.30 -0.45 3.96
CA ALA A 24 -14.54 -0.77 5.36
C ALA A 24 -14.74 -2.27 5.64
N ASN A 25 -14.73 -3.14 4.61
CA ASN A 25 -14.82 -4.60 4.79
C ASN A 25 -13.66 -5.15 5.66
N ALA A 26 -13.79 -6.40 6.12
CA ALA A 26 -12.69 -7.11 6.78
C ALA A 26 -11.41 -7.01 5.93
N CYS A 27 -10.26 -6.75 6.56
CA CYS A 27 -9.00 -6.61 5.84
C CYS A 27 -8.62 -7.97 5.23
N PRO A 28 -8.44 -8.07 3.89
CA PRO A 28 -8.21 -9.36 3.24
C PRO A 28 -6.76 -9.86 3.36
N MET A 29 -5.90 -9.14 4.07
CA MET A 29 -4.50 -9.53 4.26
C MET A 29 -4.39 -10.69 5.26
N SER A 30 -3.67 -11.75 4.88
CA SER A 30 -3.39 -12.91 5.74
C SER A 30 -2.43 -12.58 6.89
N ASP A 31 -2.19 -13.51 7.81
CA ASP A 31 -1.26 -13.31 8.93
C ASP A 31 0.22 -13.49 8.55
N THR A 32 0.49 -14.04 7.37
CA THR A 32 1.85 -14.25 6.83
C THR A 32 2.41 -13.00 6.14
N ASP A 33 1.60 -11.96 5.94
CA ASP A 33 1.97 -10.72 5.26
C ASP A 33 1.28 -9.54 5.97
N TRP A 34 1.74 -8.32 5.74
CA TRP A 34 1.12 -7.13 6.32
C TRP A 34 1.12 -5.96 5.34
N CYS A 35 0.02 -5.22 5.34
CA CYS A 35 -0.13 -4.05 4.50
C CYS A 35 0.72 -2.91 5.07
N HIS A 36 1.74 -2.50 4.33
CA HIS A 36 2.68 -1.46 4.74
C HIS A 36 3.06 -0.57 3.55
N PHE A 37 3.93 0.38 3.82
CA PHE A 37 4.68 1.20 2.88
C PHE A 37 6.15 1.16 3.29
N THR A 38 7.03 1.64 2.40
CA THR A 38 8.44 1.84 2.70
C THR A 38 8.81 3.28 2.40
N GLN A 39 9.47 3.94 3.36
CA GLN A 39 10.03 5.28 3.16
C GLN A 39 11.55 5.22 3.25
N ARG A 40 12.22 5.81 2.26
CA ARG A 40 13.67 6.03 2.35
C ARG A 40 13.97 7.22 3.25
N LEU A 41 14.76 6.99 4.29
CA LEU A 41 15.19 7.99 5.26
C LEU A 41 16.72 8.14 5.24
N PRO A 42 17.25 9.35 5.42
CA PRO A 42 18.69 9.56 5.46
C PRO A 42 19.31 9.02 6.75
N ARG A 43 20.52 8.43 6.65
CA ARG A 43 21.35 8.09 7.79
C ARG A 43 22.36 9.22 8.06
N SER A 44 22.46 9.63 9.32
CA SER A 44 23.56 10.51 9.73
C SER A 44 24.89 9.76 9.74
N ARG A 45 26.01 10.49 9.73
CA ARG A 45 27.36 9.90 9.84
C ARG A 45 27.51 9.05 11.11
N ASP A 46 27.03 9.54 12.25
CA ASP A 46 27.08 8.81 13.52
C ASP A 46 26.25 7.52 13.45
N HIS A 47 25.08 7.56 12.78
CA HIS A 47 24.27 6.37 12.55
C HIS A 47 25.00 5.36 11.67
N MET A 48 25.69 5.81 10.62
CA MET A 48 26.48 4.94 9.76
C MET A 48 27.64 4.29 10.53
N GLN A 49 28.37 5.06 11.34
CA GLN A 49 29.47 4.54 12.15
C GLN A 49 28.98 3.54 13.21
N THR A 50 27.91 3.88 13.93
CA THR A 50 27.38 3.04 15.02
C THR A 50 26.79 1.73 14.49
N LYS A 51 26.10 1.77 13.34
CA LYS A 51 25.45 0.58 12.74
C LYS A 51 26.34 -0.16 11.72
N GLY A 52 27.57 0.31 11.47
CA GLY A 52 28.43 -0.23 10.41
C GLY A 52 27.78 -0.16 9.02
N ALA A 53 26.97 0.87 8.76
CA ALA A 53 26.20 0.97 7.53
C ALA A 53 27.05 1.54 6.38
N ASN A 54 27.01 0.88 5.22
CA ASN A 54 27.77 1.26 4.02
C ASN A 54 27.01 2.18 3.06
N VAL A 55 25.73 2.49 3.36
CA VAL A 55 24.87 3.36 2.54
C VAL A 55 24.24 4.46 3.39
N PRO A 56 24.10 5.69 2.87
CA PRO A 56 23.66 6.87 3.63
C PRO A 56 22.13 6.95 3.81
N TYR A 57 21.43 5.82 3.69
CA TYR A 57 19.98 5.77 3.84
C TYR A 57 19.51 4.44 4.41
N GLU A 58 18.28 4.42 4.89
CA GLU A 58 17.54 3.22 5.24
C GLU A 58 16.12 3.26 4.72
N ASP A 59 15.59 2.09 4.40
CA ASP A 59 14.25 1.93 3.87
C ASP A 59 13.37 1.42 5.04
N GLU A 60 12.69 2.35 5.70
CA GLU A 60 11.88 2.08 6.90
C GLU A 60 10.46 1.70 6.50
N ARG A 61 9.98 0.56 7.01
CA ARG A 61 8.62 0.07 6.75
C ARG A 61 7.66 0.63 7.78
N TYR A 62 6.54 1.16 7.33
CA TYR A 62 5.49 1.68 8.20
C TYR A 62 4.11 1.29 7.71
N ALA A 63 3.14 1.29 8.62
CA ALA A 63 1.74 1.16 8.29
C ALA A 63 0.94 2.19 9.09
N TYR A 64 -0.11 2.73 8.48
CA TYR A 64 -0.94 3.74 9.11
C TYR A 64 -2.40 3.52 8.78
N ILE A 65 -3.26 4.22 9.49
CA ILE A 65 -4.68 4.38 9.19
C ILE A 65 -5.07 5.82 9.49
N ALA A 66 -5.82 6.43 8.58
CA ALA A 66 -6.44 7.73 8.75
C ALA A 66 -7.96 7.54 8.71
N VAL A 67 -8.65 8.05 9.72
CA VAL A 67 -10.10 7.95 9.87
C VAL A 67 -10.72 9.31 10.16
N GLY A 68 -12.00 9.48 9.82
CA GLY A 68 -12.74 10.71 10.04
C GLY A 68 -14.21 10.49 10.36
N LYS A 69 -14.88 11.51 10.90
CA LYS A 69 -16.28 11.40 11.37
C LYS A 69 -17.32 11.48 10.25
N THR A 70 -17.10 12.31 9.23
CA THR A 70 -18.18 12.71 8.28
C THR A 70 -17.84 12.55 6.81
N HIS A 71 -16.57 12.38 6.45
CA HIS A 71 -16.14 12.30 5.05
C HIS A 71 -15.87 10.86 4.64
N ARG A 72 -16.45 10.46 3.51
CA ARG A 72 -16.07 9.24 2.77
C ARG A 72 -14.86 9.55 1.90
N SER A 73 -13.94 8.60 1.79
CA SER A 73 -12.77 8.73 0.93
C SER A 73 -13.20 8.83 -0.55
N ALA A 74 -12.53 9.68 -1.33
CA ALA A 74 -12.72 9.74 -2.79
C ALA A 74 -12.36 8.41 -3.49
N HIS A 75 -11.68 7.51 -2.77
CA HIS A 75 -11.26 6.20 -3.25
C HIS A 75 -12.12 5.06 -2.70
N GLU A 76 -13.26 5.35 -2.05
CA GLU A 76 -14.13 4.32 -1.50
C GLU A 76 -14.54 3.30 -2.59
N GLY A 77 -14.40 2.01 -2.29
CA GLY A 77 -14.74 0.90 -3.18
C GLY A 77 -13.73 0.62 -4.29
N ARG A 78 -12.67 1.41 -4.45
CA ARG A 78 -11.69 1.25 -5.54
C ARG A 78 -10.54 0.31 -5.15
N ALA A 79 -9.83 -0.22 -6.13
CA ALA A 79 -8.71 -1.12 -5.88
C ALA A 79 -7.43 -0.31 -5.58
N ARG A 80 -6.63 -0.74 -4.60
CA ARG A 80 -5.37 -0.07 -4.24
C ARG A 80 -4.18 -0.99 -4.44
N ILE A 81 -3.11 -0.44 -5.02
CA ILE A 81 -1.82 -1.13 -5.18
C ILE A 81 -1.14 -1.33 -3.83
N LEU A 82 -0.77 -2.57 -3.52
CA LEU A 82 -0.27 -3.00 -2.22
C LEU A 82 1.26 -3.10 -2.10
N ALA A 83 1.96 -3.02 -3.22
CA ALA A 83 3.42 -3.03 -3.29
C ALA A 83 3.84 -2.34 -4.60
N PRO A 84 5.09 -1.83 -4.72
CA PRO A 84 5.56 -1.23 -5.95
C PRO A 84 5.34 -2.17 -7.13
N PRO A 85 4.69 -1.72 -8.23
CA PRO A 85 4.49 -2.55 -9.41
C PRO A 85 5.83 -3.06 -9.95
N ARG A 86 5.88 -4.36 -10.27
CA ARG A 86 7.09 -5.01 -10.77
C ARG A 86 7.07 -5.04 -12.29
N GLU A 87 7.92 -4.21 -12.91
CA GLU A 87 8.11 -4.26 -14.37
C GLU A 87 8.97 -5.45 -14.76
N THR A 88 8.52 -6.19 -15.77
CA THR A 88 9.20 -7.30 -16.42
C THR A 88 9.26 -7.04 -17.93
N LYS A 89 10.03 -7.83 -18.68
CA LYS A 89 10.11 -7.68 -20.14
C LYS A 89 8.73 -7.72 -20.83
N PRO A 90 7.82 -8.66 -20.51
CA PRO A 90 6.51 -8.71 -21.18
C PRO A 90 5.41 -7.85 -20.53
N ALA A 91 5.52 -7.46 -19.26
CA ALA A 91 4.39 -6.89 -18.53
C ALA A 91 4.80 -6.16 -17.23
N ILE A 92 3.84 -5.45 -16.62
CA ILE A 92 3.92 -4.99 -15.23
C ILE A 92 3.00 -5.85 -14.37
N GLU A 93 3.52 -6.43 -13.30
CA GLU A 93 2.78 -7.24 -12.34
C GLU A 93 2.58 -6.47 -11.03
N PHE A 94 1.38 -6.50 -10.47
CA PHE A 94 1.07 -5.75 -9.26
C PHE A 94 -0.02 -6.42 -8.44
N LYS A 95 0.07 -6.25 -7.11
CA LYS A 95 -0.87 -6.80 -6.12
C LYS A 95 -1.85 -5.71 -5.72
N LEU A 96 -3.14 -6.03 -5.71
CA LEU A 96 -4.23 -5.12 -5.36
C LEU A 96 -4.95 -5.57 -4.10
N CYS A 97 -5.41 -4.59 -3.32
CA CYS A 97 -6.47 -4.73 -2.34
C CYS A 97 -7.76 -4.20 -2.98
N THR A 98 -8.75 -5.05 -3.13
CA THR A 98 -10.07 -4.70 -3.64
C THR A 98 -11.11 -4.88 -2.52
N PRO A 99 -12.34 -4.37 -2.67
CA PRO A 99 -13.41 -4.64 -1.71
C PRO A 99 -13.75 -6.12 -1.55
N THR A 100 -13.41 -6.95 -2.55
CA THR A 100 -13.72 -8.39 -2.58
C THR A 100 -12.54 -9.26 -2.17
N GLY A 101 -11.32 -8.73 -2.08
CA GLY A 101 -10.16 -9.50 -1.65
C GLY A 101 -8.83 -8.99 -2.18
N LEU A 102 -7.83 -9.87 -2.16
CA LEU A 102 -6.54 -9.61 -2.78
C LEU A 102 -6.53 -10.15 -4.21
N GLU A 103 -6.00 -9.36 -5.13
CA GLU A 103 -5.91 -9.74 -6.55
C GLU A 103 -4.49 -9.49 -7.07
N MET A 104 -3.98 -10.42 -7.88
CA MET A 104 -2.77 -10.18 -8.69
C MET A 104 -3.22 -9.78 -10.09
N ARG A 105 -2.74 -8.64 -10.58
CA ARG A 105 -3.00 -8.19 -11.95
C ARG A 105 -1.71 -8.03 -12.73
N THR A 106 -1.87 -8.15 -14.04
CA THR A 106 -0.78 -8.01 -15.00
C THR A 106 -1.21 -7.08 -16.12
N ALA A 107 -0.47 -5.99 -16.34
CA ALA A 107 -0.62 -5.12 -17.48
C ALA A 107 0.40 -5.54 -18.55
N ALA A 108 -0.05 -6.26 -19.58
CA ALA A 108 0.83 -6.74 -20.64
C ALA A 108 1.27 -5.60 -21.56
N LYS A 109 2.53 -5.58 -21.98
CA LYS A 109 3.09 -4.53 -22.85
C LYS A 109 2.43 -4.43 -24.22
N ARG A 110 1.81 -5.53 -24.69
CA ARG A 110 0.98 -5.57 -25.91
C ARG A 110 -0.30 -4.74 -25.79
N ASP A 111 -0.84 -4.61 -24.58
CA ASP A 111 -1.96 -3.73 -24.27
C ASP A 111 -1.40 -2.37 -23.86
N LYS A 112 -1.20 -1.51 -24.86
CA LYS A 112 -0.55 -0.20 -24.68
C LYS A 112 -1.30 0.69 -23.70
N ALA A 113 -2.64 0.60 -23.64
CA ALA A 113 -3.46 1.46 -22.80
C ALA A 113 -3.32 1.06 -21.32
N ALA A 114 -3.53 -0.23 -21.00
CA ALA A 114 -3.38 -0.73 -19.64
C ALA A 114 -1.93 -0.59 -19.13
N PHE A 115 -0.95 -0.86 -20.00
CA PHE A 115 0.47 -0.72 -19.66
C PHE A 115 0.83 0.74 -19.33
N ALA A 116 0.37 1.71 -20.13
CA ALA A 116 0.68 3.12 -19.90
C ALA A 116 0.08 3.66 -18.59
N GLN A 117 -1.12 3.20 -18.22
CA GLN A 117 -1.78 3.58 -16.97
C GLN A 117 -1.00 3.08 -15.76
N VAL A 118 -0.63 1.80 -15.72
CA VAL A 118 0.03 1.19 -14.56
C VAL A 118 1.51 1.55 -14.48
N ARG A 119 2.18 1.82 -15.61
CA ARG A 119 3.60 2.21 -15.63
C ARG A 119 3.91 3.46 -14.80
N LYS A 120 2.93 4.35 -14.63
CA LYS A 120 3.06 5.55 -13.82
C LYS A 120 2.54 5.39 -12.39
N ALA A 121 1.94 4.23 -12.09
CA ALA A 121 1.36 3.97 -10.80
C ALA A 121 2.45 3.55 -9.80
N ASP A 122 2.27 3.97 -8.56
CA ASP A 122 3.16 3.67 -7.45
C ASP A 122 2.43 2.91 -6.34
N TRP A 123 3.18 2.52 -5.31
CA TRP A 123 2.66 1.87 -4.13
C TRP A 123 1.63 2.76 -3.43
N GLY A 124 0.41 2.25 -3.30
CA GLY A 124 -0.70 2.94 -2.65
C GLY A 124 -1.62 3.67 -3.60
N ASP A 125 -1.26 3.76 -4.89
CA ASP A 125 -2.15 4.32 -5.90
C ASP A 125 -3.41 3.47 -6.07
N VAL A 126 -4.46 4.17 -6.49
CA VAL A 126 -5.79 3.61 -6.68
C VAL A 126 -6.04 3.43 -8.17
N VAL A 127 -6.49 2.24 -8.56
CA VAL A 127 -6.75 1.83 -9.95
C VAL A 127 -8.19 1.41 -10.17
#